data_AF-A0A1M7N210-F1
#
_entry.id   AF-A0A1M7N210-F1
#
_cell.length_a   1.000
_cell.length_b   1.000
_cell.length_c   1.000
_cell.angle_alpha   90.00
_cell.angle_beta   90.00
_cell.angle_gamma   90.00
#
_symmetry.space_group_name_H-M   'P 1'
#
loop_
_entity.id
_entity.type
_entity.pdbx_description
1 polymer ?
#
loop_
_entity_poly.entity_id
_entity_poly.type
_entity_poly.pdbx_seq_one_letter_code
_entity_poly.pdbx_strand_id
1 'polypeptide(L)'
;MKMNPQKQLLFKELLEKLEKSTFEPSDIKLLFLELRDHNKGSIIFEIANFIAHPEGRNKGVSFQYIERQYVKYNVFYHKDNILYDSITYNTFNKILLPGIIEFKEKDFKKSIGISRAQALNLLKKSYSNDKNFRAYFPSKLEKLEDFFLLKKIINFTVNSFVANPAINSIEVFKSLKSAISELNSKLNLGYNGHKLVNKNINDIYICIVHLLHYAEFEMWDNKIAKLRMSIKNKEQNQNNPFLHLFMEIPYNEKKVWFSWDFIYSECNLSKHIEKEQLHLFNKDIKIETASLYRNEQGILKIKVIDYKES
;
A
#
# COMPACT_ATOMS: atom_id res chain seq x y z
N MET A 1 -23.32 10.69 17.38
CA MET A 1 -24.10 9.46 17.18
C MET A 1 -23.78 8.53 18.35
N LYS A 2 -24.76 8.15 19.18
CA LYS A 2 -24.53 7.23 20.30
C LYS A 2 -24.33 5.82 19.72
N MET A 3 -23.25 5.16 20.11
CA MET A 3 -22.99 3.78 19.70
C MET A 3 -23.96 2.84 20.43
N ASN A 4 -24.44 1.79 19.74
CA ASN A 4 -25.28 0.78 20.39
C ASN A 4 -24.49 0.12 21.55
N PRO A 5 -25.10 -0.10 22.74
CA PRO A 5 -24.47 -0.79 23.88
C PRO A 5 -23.73 -2.08 23.52
N GLN A 6 -24.26 -2.89 22.60
CA GLN A 6 -23.61 -4.13 22.15
C GLN A 6 -22.26 -3.87 21.47
N LYS A 7 -22.21 -2.86 20.59
CA LYS A 7 -20.95 -2.46 19.93
C LYS A 7 -19.96 -1.90 20.95
N GLN A 8 -20.44 -1.17 21.97
CA GLN A 8 -19.58 -0.62 23.02
C GLN A 8 -18.95 -1.72 23.85
N LEU A 9 -19.73 -2.74 24.22
CA LEU A 9 -19.23 -3.92 24.92
C LEU A 9 -18.18 -4.65 24.07
N LEU A 10 -18.49 -4.92 22.79
CA LEU A 10 -17.55 -5.55 21.86
C LEU A 10 -16.24 -4.77 21.76
N PHE A 11 -16.31 -3.45 21.55
CA PHE A 11 -15.11 -2.62 21.43
C PHE A 11 -14.28 -2.67 22.72
N LYS A 12 -14.93 -2.63 23.89
CA LYS A 12 -14.25 -2.79 25.18
C LYS A 12 -13.52 -4.14 25.28
N GLU A 13 -14.19 -5.24 24.93
CA GLU A 13 -13.59 -6.59 24.93
C GLU A 13 -12.36 -6.68 24.01
N LEU A 14 -12.42 -6.05 22.83
CA LEU A 14 -11.28 -5.97 21.91
C LEU A 14 -10.10 -5.19 22.52
N LEU A 15 -10.37 -4.08 23.23
CA LEU A 15 -9.32 -3.32 23.93
C LEU A 15 -8.73 -4.11 25.10
N GLU A 16 -9.53 -4.87 25.84
CA GLU A 16 -9.05 -5.76 26.90
C GLU A 16 -8.12 -6.85 26.35
N LYS A 17 -8.49 -7.47 25.23
CA LYS A 17 -7.65 -8.47 24.55
C LYS A 17 -6.33 -7.87 24.05
N LEU A 18 -6.37 -6.65 23.50
CA LEU A 18 -5.16 -5.91 23.13
C LEU A 18 -4.28 -5.62 24.35
N GLU A 19 -4.86 -5.17 25.46
CA GLU A 19 -4.12 -4.87 26.68
C GLU A 19 -3.41 -6.11 27.23
N LYS A 20 -4.10 -7.25 27.22
CA LYS A 20 -3.60 -8.55 27.67
C LYS A 20 -2.71 -9.26 26.64
N SER A 21 -2.56 -8.72 25.42
CA SER A 21 -1.82 -9.36 24.33
C SER A 21 -2.35 -10.77 23.99
N THR A 22 -3.67 -10.97 24.06
CA THR A 22 -4.36 -12.27 23.85
C THR A 22 -5.23 -12.29 22.60
N PHE A 23 -5.23 -11.21 21.82
CA PHE A 23 -6.02 -11.09 20.60
C PHE A 23 -5.56 -12.04 19.50
N GLU A 24 -6.50 -12.38 18.63
CA GLU A 24 -6.30 -13.18 17.42
C GLU A 24 -6.51 -12.33 16.14
N PRO A 25 -6.20 -12.85 14.93
CA PRO A 25 -6.46 -12.14 13.69
C PRO A 25 -7.93 -11.74 13.51
N SER A 26 -8.86 -12.57 13.98
CA SER A 26 -10.31 -12.28 13.99
C SER A 26 -10.66 -11.05 14.83
N ASP A 27 -10.02 -10.88 15.99
CA ASP A 27 -10.19 -9.70 16.85
C ASP A 27 -9.65 -8.43 16.18
N ILE A 28 -8.50 -8.50 15.51
CA ILE A 28 -7.96 -7.37 14.75
C ILE A 28 -8.90 -7.02 13.58
N LYS A 29 -9.45 -8.03 12.89
CA LYS A 29 -10.48 -7.79 11.88
C LYS A 29 -11.68 -7.04 12.46
N LEU A 30 -12.25 -7.50 13.56
CA LEU A 30 -13.39 -6.85 14.21
C LEU A 30 -13.05 -5.42 14.66
N LEU A 31 -11.86 -5.21 15.22
CA LEU A 31 -11.38 -3.89 15.62
C LEU A 31 -11.34 -2.92 14.44
N PHE A 32 -10.76 -3.33 13.31
CA PHE A 32 -10.72 -2.50 12.11
C PHE A 32 -12.13 -2.20 11.57
N LEU A 33 -13.05 -3.16 11.62
CA LEU A 33 -14.43 -2.97 11.21
C LEU A 33 -15.16 -1.95 12.10
N GLU A 34 -14.96 -1.98 13.43
CA GLU A 34 -15.55 -0.98 14.32
C GLU A 34 -14.92 0.41 14.14
N LEU A 35 -13.60 0.48 13.95
CA LEU A 35 -12.93 1.76 13.70
C LEU A 35 -13.31 2.38 12.35
N ARG A 36 -13.66 1.55 11.35
CA ARG A 36 -14.02 1.98 9.98
C ARG A 36 -15.09 3.06 9.97
N ASP A 37 -16.15 2.88 10.75
CA ASP A 37 -17.32 3.76 10.74
C ASP A 37 -17.00 5.17 11.27
N HIS A 38 -15.92 5.30 12.05
CA HIS A 38 -15.49 6.53 12.68
C HIS A 38 -14.31 7.22 11.99
N ASN A 39 -13.69 6.58 11.00
CA ASN A 39 -12.38 7.00 10.46
C ASN A 39 -12.39 7.18 8.94
N LYS A 40 -13.53 7.59 8.36
CA LYS A 40 -13.70 7.78 6.90
C LYS A 40 -12.56 8.63 6.30
N GLY A 41 -12.00 8.16 5.20
CA GLY A 41 -10.90 8.84 4.49
C GLY A 41 -9.51 8.63 5.09
N SER A 42 -9.38 7.94 6.23
CA SER A 42 -8.07 7.57 6.78
C SER A 42 -7.55 6.24 6.23
N ILE A 43 -6.28 5.95 6.48
CA ILE A 43 -5.65 4.67 6.14
C ILE A 43 -6.29 3.49 6.89
N ILE A 44 -6.85 3.73 8.09
CA ILE A 44 -7.58 2.70 8.85
C ILE A 44 -8.87 2.32 8.13
N PHE A 45 -9.59 3.31 7.61
CA PHE A 45 -10.77 3.05 6.78
C PHE A 45 -10.40 2.29 5.51
N GLU A 46 -9.27 2.62 4.89
CA GLU A 46 -8.80 1.91 3.71
C GLU A 46 -8.50 0.43 3.99
N ILE A 47 -7.69 0.14 5.02
CA ILE A 47 -7.35 -1.22 5.45
C ILE A 47 -8.59 -1.99 5.90
N ALA A 48 -9.46 -1.37 6.70
CA ALA A 48 -10.70 -2.01 7.15
C ALA A 48 -11.60 -2.41 5.99
N ASN A 49 -11.68 -1.59 4.94
CA ASN A 49 -12.40 -1.97 3.72
C ASN A 49 -11.75 -3.16 3.00
N PHE A 50 -10.43 -3.36 3.09
CA PHE A 50 -9.77 -4.50 2.45
C PHE A 50 -10.08 -5.78 3.20
N ILE A 51 -10.00 -5.69 4.53
CA ILE A 51 -10.35 -6.80 5.42
C ILE A 51 -11.84 -7.19 5.26
N ALA A 52 -12.72 -6.22 5.01
CA ALA A 52 -14.15 -6.45 4.81
C ALA A 52 -14.47 -7.04 3.43
N HIS A 53 -13.75 -6.61 2.39
CA HIS A 53 -13.99 -6.94 0.99
C HIS A 53 -12.66 -7.29 0.32
N PRO A 54 -12.14 -8.51 0.56
CA PRO A 54 -10.84 -8.91 0.06
C PRO A 54 -10.84 -9.18 -1.45
N GLU A 55 -12.00 -9.39 -2.07
CA GLU A 55 -12.11 -9.75 -3.48
C GLU A 55 -12.43 -8.53 -4.37
N GLY A 56 -11.77 -8.45 -5.53
CA GLY A 56 -12.15 -7.55 -6.63
C GLY A 56 -12.13 -6.05 -6.30
N ARG A 57 -11.21 -5.59 -5.45
CA ARG A 57 -11.21 -4.17 -5.08
C ARG A 57 -10.62 -3.31 -6.20
N ASN A 58 -11.41 -2.34 -6.64
CA ASN A 58 -11.09 -1.42 -7.74
C ASN A 58 -11.22 0.07 -7.34
N LYS A 59 -11.12 0.36 -6.03
CA LYS A 59 -11.26 1.73 -5.49
C LYS A 59 -10.47 1.94 -4.21
N GLY A 60 -10.16 3.20 -3.91
CA GLY A 60 -9.38 3.62 -2.74
C GLY A 60 -8.06 4.27 -3.15
N VAL A 61 -7.39 4.91 -2.18
CA VAL A 61 -6.12 5.62 -2.40
C VAL A 61 -5.01 4.63 -2.71
N SER A 62 -4.96 3.51 -1.99
CA SER A 62 -3.99 2.43 -2.20
C SER A 62 -4.19 1.75 -3.56
N PHE A 63 -5.44 1.55 -4.01
CA PHE A 63 -5.72 1.07 -5.38
C PHE A 63 -5.25 2.06 -6.44
N GLN A 64 -5.56 3.36 -6.29
CA GLN A 64 -5.11 4.40 -7.23
C GLN A 64 -3.58 4.53 -7.29
N TYR A 65 -2.89 4.25 -6.19
CA TYR A 65 -1.43 4.19 -6.16
C TYR A 65 -0.92 2.98 -6.95
N ILE A 66 -1.43 1.79 -6.62
CA ILE A 66 -1.11 0.53 -7.30
C ILE A 66 -1.30 0.64 -8.81
N GLU A 67 -2.49 1.09 -9.22
CA GLU A 67 -2.91 1.12 -10.61
C GLU A 67 -1.97 2.02 -11.41
N ARG A 68 -1.55 3.14 -10.82
CA ARG A 68 -0.56 4.03 -11.42
C ARG A 68 0.82 3.39 -11.56
N GLN A 69 1.31 2.68 -10.54
CA GLN A 69 2.59 1.97 -10.67
C GLN A 69 2.51 0.91 -11.77
N TYR A 70 1.37 0.23 -11.88
CA TYR A 70 1.11 -0.73 -12.94
C TYR A 70 1.12 -0.08 -14.34
N VAL A 71 0.43 1.05 -14.52
CA VAL A 71 0.45 1.78 -15.80
C VAL A 71 1.87 2.30 -16.11
N LYS A 72 2.63 2.82 -15.12
CA LYS A 72 4.03 3.23 -15.32
C LYS A 72 4.90 2.06 -15.79
N TYR A 73 4.74 0.89 -15.16
CA TYR A 73 5.44 -0.33 -15.54
C TYR A 73 5.12 -0.72 -16.99
N ASN A 74 3.83 -0.72 -17.38
CA ASN A 74 3.42 -1.03 -18.75
C ASN A 74 4.07 -0.08 -19.76
N VAL A 75 4.03 1.24 -19.51
CA VAL A 75 4.64 2.23 -20.41
C VAL A 75 6.16 2.02 -20.53
N PHE A 76 6.84 1.75 -19.42
CA PHE A 76 8.29 1.51 -19.41
C PHE A 76 8.67 0.22 -20.16
N TYR A 77 7.98 -0.89 -19.90
CA TYR A 77 8.33 -2.20 -20.48
C TYR A 77 7.91 -2.37 -21.93
N HIS A 78 6.75 -1.86 -22.32
CA HIS A 78 6.32 -1.94 -23.72
C HIS A 78 7.10 -1.00 -24.62
N LYS A 79 7.93 -0.10 -24.06
CA LYS A 79 8.46 1.06 -24.78
C LYS A 79 7.36 1.65 -25.63
N ASP A 80 6.17 1.80 -25.06
CA ASP A 80 5.14 2.60 -25.67
C ASP A 80 5.80 3.96 -25.80
N ASN A 81 6.32 4.24 -27.00
CA ASN A 81 6.91 5.53 -27.29
C ASN A 81 5.79 6.48 -26.93
N ILE A 82 5.97 7.26 -25.87
CA ILE A 82 5.00 8.28 -25.55
C ILE A 82 5.07 9.22 -26.73
N LEU A 83 4.13 9.01 -27.66
CA LEU A 83 3.98 9.84 -28.82
C LEU A 83 3.55 11.17 -28.26
N TYR A 84 4.46 12.15 -28.29
CA TYR A 84 4.13 13.50 -27.89
C TYR A 84 2.93 14.02 -28.69
N ASP A 85 2.67 13.44 -29.86
CA ASP A 85 1.55 13.72 -30.75
C ASP A 85 0.19 13.21 -30.23
N SER A 86 0.18 12.23 -29.33
CA SER A 86 -1.05 11.75 -28.67
C SER A 86 -0.75 10.98 -27.38
N ILE A 87 -1.30 11.45 -26.25
CA ILE A 87 -1.15 10.81 -24.95
C ILE A 87 -2.50 10.21 -24.53
N THR A 88 -2.52 8.94 -24.12
CA THR A 88 -3.76 8.31 -23.65
C THR A 88 -4.29 8.99 -22.39
N TYR A 89 -5.62 8.92 -22.17
CA TYR A 89 -6.24 9.44 -20.95
C TYR A 89 -5.60 8.90 -19.66
N ASN A 90 -5.26 7.60 -19.64
CA ASN A 90 -4.64 6.95 -18.48
C ASN A 90 -3.20 7.45 -18.27
N THR A 91 -2.39 7.57 -19.32
CA THR A 91 -1.04 8.12 -19.18
C THR A 91 -1.10 9.55 -18.66
N PHE A 92 -1.98 10.39 -19.19
CA PHE A 92 -2.09 11.78 -18.76
C PHE A 92 -2.55 11.92 -17.30
N ASN A 93 -3.67 11.27 -16.93
CA ASN A 93 -4.30 11.47 -15.63
C ASN A 93 -3.74 10.57 -14.52
N LYS A 94 -3.22 9.39 -14.85
CA LYS A 94 -2.68 8.44 -13.86
C LYS A 94 -1.17 8.50 -13.75
N ILE A 95 -0.44 8.89 -14.81
CA ILE A 95 1.04 8.99 -14.76
C ILE A 95 1.50 10.44 -14.69
N LEU A 96 1.19 11.27 -15.69
CA LEU A 96 1.87 12.57 -15.86
C LEU A 96 1.48 13.57 -14.77
N LEU A 97 0.17 13.82 -14.57
CA LEU A 97 -0.29 14.75 -13.54
C LEU A 97 0.16 14.32 -12.13
N PRO A 98 -0.08 13.07 -11.69
CA PRO A 98 0.29 12.68 -10.35
C PRO A 98 1.81 12.51 -10.20
N GLY A 99 2.49 12.07 -11.26
CA GLY A 99 3.95 11.95 -11.31
C GLY A 99 4.64 13.28 -11.05
N ILE A 100 4.09 14.43 -11.47
CA ILE A 100 4.64 15.74 -11.08
C ILE A 100 4.48 15.99 -9.58
N ILE A 101 3.32 15.63 -9.00
CA ILE A 101 2.94 15.92 -7.61
C ILE A 101 3.72 15.05 -6.61
N GLU A 102 4.07 13.82 -6.98
CA GLU A 102 4.74 12.84 -6.11
C GLU A 102 6.13 13.26 -5.62
N PHE A 103 6.84 14.07 -6.41
CA PHE A 103 8.18 14.52 -6.02
C PHE A 103 8.11 15.68 -5.04
N LYS A 104 9.06 15.70 -4.10
CA LYS A 104 9.29 16.89 -3.27
C LYS A 104 9.66 18.06 -4.18
N GLU A 105 9.11 19.24 -3.90
CA GLU A 105 9.30 20.45 -4.71
C GLU A 105 10.79 20.73 -5.00
N LYS A 106 11.63 20.58 -3.99
CA LYS A 106 13.09 20.80 -4.09
C LYS A 106 13.74 19.84 -5.11
N ASP A 107 13.39 18.57 -5.05
CA ASP A 107 13.99 17.52 -5.90
C ASP A 107 13.48 17.62 -7.34
N PHE A 108 12.18 17.92 -7.50
CA PHE A 108 11.57 18.18 -8.80
C PHE A 108 12.21 19.39 -9.47
N LYS A 109 12.29 20.53 -8.76
CA LYS A 109 12.87 21.77 -9.29
C LYS A 109 14.34 21.60 -9.64
N LYS A 110 15.11 20.85 -8.85
CA LYS A 110 16.51 20.50 -9.16
C LYS A 110 16.62 19.70 -10.45
N SER A 111 15.70 18.77 -10.70
CA SER A 111 15.76 17.87 -11.87
C SER A 111 15.24 18.55 -13.14
N ILE A 112 14.12 19.26 -13.05
CA ILE A 112 13.43 19.84 -14.21
C ILE A 112 13.88 21.28 -14.49
N GLY A 113 14.13 22.08 -13.46
CA GLY A 113 14.48 23.50 -13.56
C GLY A 113 13.32 24.47 -13.27
N ILE A 114 12.09 23.97 -13.11
CA ILE A 114 10.88 24.77 -12.82
C ILE A 114 10.13 24.19 -11.61
N SER A 115 9.19 24.96 -11.06
CA SER A 115 8.33 24.48 -9.98
C SER A 115 7.31 23.43 -10.45
N ARG A 116 6.78 22.62 -9.54
CA ARG A 116 5.69 21.67 -9.87
C ARG A 116 4.46 22.39 -10.41
N ALA A 117 4.13 23.56 -9.87
CA ALA A 117 3.00 24.37 -10.33
C ALA A 117 3.19 24.84 -11.78
N GLN A 118 4.41 25.28 -12.15
CA GLN A 118 4.75 25.65 -13.53
C GLN A 118 4.66 24.44 -14.46
N ALA A 119 5.18 23.27 -14.04
CA ALA A 119 5.12 22.04 -14.82
C ALA A 119 3.68 21.56 -15.07
N LEU A 120 2.83 21.58 -14.04
CA LEU A 120 1.40 21.22 -14.16
C LEU A 120 0.67 22.15 -15.11
N ASN A 121 0.93 23.45 -15.02
CA ASN A 121 0.32 24.44 -15.90
C ASN A 121 0.77 24.23 -17.35
N LEU A 122 2.07 24.03 -17.58
CA LEU A 122 2.60 23.75 -18.91
C LEU A 122 1.97 22.48 -19.49
N LEU A 123 1.96 21.38 -18.75
CA LEU A 123 1.38 20.11 -19.19
C LEU A 123 -0.11 20.25 -19.53
N LYS A 124 -0.92 20.92 -18.70
CA LYS A 124 -2.35 21.11 -18.95
C LYS A 124 -2.65 22.01 -20.14
N LYS A 125 -1.83 23.04 -20.40
CA LYS A 125 -1.98 23.91 -21.57
C LYS A 125 -1.54 23.23 -22.86
N SER A 126 -0.53 22.35 -22.75
CA SER A 126 0.08 21.67 -23.89
C SER A 126 -0.83 20.60 -24.51
N TYR A 127 -1.90 20.19 -23.84
CA TYR A 127 -2.80 19.16 -24.35
C TYR A 127 -4.27 19.53 -24.20
N SER A 128 -5.04 19.24 -25.24
CA SER A 128 -6.51 19.32 -25.22
C SER A 128 -7.11 17.91 -25.11
N ASN A 129 -8.14 17.75 -24.29
CA ASN A 129 -8.82 16.48 -24.11
C ASN A 129 -9.83 16.27 -25.24
N ASP A 130 -9.61 15.26 -26.08
CA ASP A 130 -10.64 14.78 -27.00
C ASP A 130 -11.40 13.61 -26.36
N LYS A 131 -12.65 13.90 -25.97
CA LYS A 131 -13.53 12.91 -25.33
C LYS A 131 -13.86 11.74 -26.25
N ASN A 132 -13.83 11.93 -27.57
CA ASN A 132 -14.18 10.88 -28.54
C ASN A 132 -13.06 9.84 -28.66
N PHE A 133 -11.80 10.27 -28.59
CA PHE A 133 -10.63 9.38 -28.70
C PHE A 133 -10.07 8.94 -27.35
N ARG A 134 -10.59 9.46 -26.22
CA ARG A 134 -10.04 9.24 -24.86
C ARG A 134 -8.54 9.50 -24.82
N ALA A 135 -8.12 10.55 -25.52
CA ALA A 135 -6.73 10.91 -25.72
C ALA A 135 -6.55 12.43 -25.61
N TYR A 136 -5.32 12.81 -25.31
CA TYR A 136 -4.84 14.16 -25.20
C TYR A 136 -3.96 14.46 -26.40
N PHE A 137 -4.33 15.47 -27.18
CA PHE A 137 -3.58 15.90 -28.35
C PHE A 137 -2.86 17.23 -28.09
N PRO A 138 -1.65 17.43 -28.62
CA PRO A 138 -0.93 18.67 -28.48
C PRO A 138 -1.77 19.87 -28.90
N SER A 139 -1.90 20.83 -28.01
CA SER A 139 -2.21 22.20 -28.38
C SER A 139 -0.98 22.80 -29.08
N LYS A 140 -1.17 23.77 -29.99
CA LYS A 140 -0.03 24.52 -30.55
C LYS A 140 0.78 25.14 -29.42
N LEU A 141 2.01 24.67 -29.24
CA LEU A 141 3.02 25.35 -28.44
C LEU A 141 3.65 26.44 -29.30
N GLU A 142 3.67 27.66 -28.79
CA GLU A 142 4.23 28.81 -29.51
C GLU A 142 5.76 28.84 -29.49
N LYS A 143 6.37 28.19 -28.49
CA LYS A 143 7.81 28.26 -28.22
C LYS A 143 8.46 26.87 -28.25
N LEU A 144 9.61 26.78 -28.91
CA LEU A 144 10.37 25.54 -29.03
C LEU A 144 10.95 25.08 -27.67
N GLU A 145 11.29 26.04 -26.79
CA GLU A 145 11.78 25.77 -25.45
C GLU A 145 10.73 25.08 -24.59
N ASP A 146 9.47 25.48 -24.72
CA ASP A 146 8.34 24.87 -24.00
C ASP A 146 8.15 23.40 -24.43
N PHE A 147 8.38 23.08 -25.71
CA PHE A 147 8.34 21.71 -26.20
C PHE A 147 9.45 20.84 -25.58
N PHE A 148 10.69 21.32 -25.54
CA PHE A 148 11.79 20.58 -24.91
C PHE A 148 11.59 20.41 -23.40
N LEU A 149 11.06 21.44 -22.73
CA LEU A 149 10.73 21.40 -21.32
C LEU A 149 9.59 20.40 -21.03
N LEU A 150 8.55 20.40 -21.86
CA LEU A 150 7.46 19.42 -21.78
C LEU A 150 7.97 17.99 -21.95
N LYS A 151 8.82 17.77 -22.96
CA LYS A 151 9.48 16.48 -23.20
C LYS A 151 10.29 16.02 -21.99
N LYS A 152 11.04 16.93 -21.38
CA LYS A 152 11.79 16.67 -20.13
C LYS A 152 10.86 16.28 -18.98
N ILE A 153 9.74 16.98 -18.79
CA ILE A 153 8.74 16.67 -17.75
C ILE A 153 8.15 15.28 -17.97
N ILE A 154 7.69 14.98 -19.18
CA ILE A 154 7.09 13.69 -19.54
C ILE A 154 8.08 12.56 -19.27
N ASN A 155 9.29 12.67 -19.83
CA ASN A 155 10.33 11.66 -19.65
C ASN A 155 10.71 11.47 -18.18
N PHE A 156 10.78 12.55 -17.41
CA PHE A 156 11.03 12.45 -15.98
C PHE A 156 9.90 11.70 -15.27
N THR A 157 8.63 12.08 -15.48
CA THR A 157 7.49 11.44 -14.79
C THR A 157 7.30 9.97 -15.12
N VAL A 158 7.62 9.57 -16.35
CA VAL A 158 7.41 8.22 -16.87
C VAL A 158 8.55 7.30 -16.46
N ASN A 159 9.79 7.79 -16.55
CA ASN A 159 10.97 6.99 -16.20
C ASN A 159 11.29 7.01 -14.70
N SER A 160 10.63 7.86 -13.91
CA SER A 160 10.84 7.89 -12.47
C SER A 160 9.89 6.94 -11.76
N PHE A 161 10.45 5.83 -11.32
CA PHE A 161 9.83 4.90 -10.39
C PHE A 161 10.15 5.32 -8.95
N VAL A 162 9.12 5.58 -8.16
CA VAL A 162 9.29 5.86 -6.74
C VAL A 162 8.93 4.59 -5.99
N ALA A 163 9.94 3.81 -5.60
CA ALA A 163 9.83 2.54 -4.88
C ALA A 163 9.34 2.70 -3.43
N ASN A 164 8.24 3.43 -3.24
CA ASN A 164 7.57 3.53 -1.95
C ASN A 164 6.49 2.46 -1.85
N PRO A 165 6.20 1.95 -0.64
CA PRO A 165 5.05 1.10 -0.44
C PRO A 165 3.75 1.90 -0.66
N ALA A 166 2.68 1.22 -1.10
CA ALA A 166 1.36 1.84 -1.23
C ALA A 166 0.82 2.37 0.10
N ILE A 167 1.14 1.67 1.20
CA ILE A 167 0.75 1.95 2.57
C ILE A 167 2.00 1.96 3.45
N ASN A 168 2.23 3.08 4.14
CA ASN A 168 3.33 3.22 5.09
C ASN A 168 2.93 2.69 6.48
N SER A 169 3.63 1.69 7.01
CA SER A 169 3.30 1.09 8.32
C SER A 169 3.33 2.10 9.48
N ILE A 170 4.22 3.09 9.44
CA ILE A 170 4.30 4.16 10.45
C ILE A 170 2.99 4.95 10.46
N GLU A 171 2.45 5.26 9.27
CA GLU A 171 1.18 5.95 9.13
C GLU A 171 0.00 5.09 9.58
N VAL A 172 0.02 3.78 9.28
CA VAL A 172 -0.96 2.82 9.79
C VAL A 172 -1.00 2.85 11.31
N PHE A 173 0.13 2.71 11.99
CA PHE A 173 0.16 2.67 13.45
C PHE A 173 -0.16 4.02 14.07
N LYS A 174 0.28 5.13 13.47
CA LYS A 174 -0.11 6.47 13.93
C LYS A 174 -1.62 6.64 13.85
N SER A 175 -2.22 6.29 12.72
CA SER A 175 -3.66 6.40 12.50
C SER A 175 -4.44 5.44 13.40
N LEU A 176 -3.94 4.22 13.64
CA LEU A 176 -4.57 3.25 14.53
C LEU A 176 -4.61 3.76 15.98
N LYS A 177 -3.50 4.34 16.47
CA LYS A 177 -3.42 4.95 17.80
C LYS A 177 -4.43 6.07 17.96
N SER A 178 -4.51 6.95 16.97
CA SER A 178 -5.48 8.05 16.95
C SER A 178 -6.92 7.53 16.91
N ALA A 179 -7.23 6.59 16.03
CA ALA A 179 -8.56 6.00 15.86
C ALA A 179 -9.05 5.31 17.14
N ILE A 180 -8.20 4.50 17.78
CA ILE A 180 -8.52 3.85 19.06
C ILE A 180 -8.71 4.89 20.16
N SER A 181 -7.80 5.87 20.26
CA SER A 181 -7.87 6.88 21.34
C SER A 181 -9.12 7.75 21.23
N GLU A 182 -9.49 8.14 20.00
CA GLU A 182 -10.70 8.90 19.73
C GLU A 182 -11.96 8.12 20.13
N LEU A 183 -12.09 6.87 19.67
CA LEU A 183 -13.27 6.06 19.98
C LEU A 183 -13.34 5.70 21.46
N ASN A 184 -12.21 5.38 22.08
CA ASN A 184 -12.10 5.11 23.51
C ASN A 184 -12.51 6.33 24.36
N SER A 185 -12.10 7.54 23.97
CA SER A 185 -12.50 8.78 24.65
C SER A 185 -14.01 9.04 24.50
N LYS A 186 -14.56 8.85 23.29
CA LYS A 186 -16.01 8.98 23.05
C LYS A 186 -16.85 8.03 23.90
N LEU A 187 -16.32 6.86 24.23
CA LEU A 187 -17.00 5.80 24.98
C LEU A 187 -16.64 5.77 26.48
N ASN A 188 -15.75 6.66 26.93
CA ASN A 188 -15.27 6.75 28.32
C ASN A 188 -14.76 5.40 28.88
N LEU A 189 -14.01 4.63 28.08
CA LEU A 189 -13.56 3.29 28.48
C LEU A 189 -12.23 3.29 29.27
N GLY A 190 -11.49 4.40 29.28
CA GLY A 190 -10.31 4.57 30.13
C GLY A 190 -9.00 3.95 29.61
N TYR A 191 -8.98 3.33 28.41
CA TYR A 191 -7.75 2.78 27.84
C TYR A 191 -6.84 3.85 27.23
N ASN A 192 -5.54 3.59 27.13
CA ASN A 192 -4.60 4.43 26.41
C ASN A 192 -4.24 3.79 25.05
N GLY A 193 -4.86 4.29 23.96
CA GLY A 193 -4.66 3.73 22.61
C GLY A 193 -3.20 3.72 22.14
N HIS A 194 -2.41 4.73 22.52
CA HIS A 194 -0.98 4.76 22.20
C HIS A 194 -0.22 3.63 22.89
N LYS A 195 -0.45 3.42 24.18
CA LYS A 195 0.18 2.35 24.97
C LYS A 195 -0.23 0.97 24.44
N LEU A 196 -1.52 0.77 24.14
CA LEU A 196 -2.04 -0.50 23.62
C LEU A 196 -1.38 -0.89 22.30
N VAL A 197 -1.31 0.03 21.32
CA VAL A 197 -0.72 -0.25 20.01
C VAL A 197 0.80 -0.40 20.11
N ASN A 198 1.50 0.45 20.87
CA ASN A 198 2.96 0.35 21.00
C ASN A 198 3.41 -0.98 21.61
N LYS A 199 2.69 -1.46 22.64
CA LYS A 199 2.98 -2.75 23.29
C LYS A 199 2.88 -3.93 22.33
N ASN A 200 1.96 -3.86 21.36
CA ASN A 200 1.57 -4.97 20.50
C ASN A 200 1.88 -4.74 19.02
N ILE A 201 2.79 -3.82 18.69
CA ILE A 201 2.96 -3.33 17.31
C ILE A 201 3.28 -4.44 16.31
N ASN A 202 4.14 -5.40 16.68
CA ASN A 202 4.53 -6.52 15.84
C ASN A 202 3.36 -7.51 15.65
N ASP A 203 2.68 -7.91 16.73
CA ASP A 203 1.54 -8.82 16.67
C ASP A 203 0.41 -8.23 15.81
N ILE A 204 0.11 -6.94 15.99
CA ILE A 204 -0.89 -6.21 15.18
C ILE A 204 -0.46 -6.20 13.71
N TYR A 205 0.81 -5.90 13.42
CA TYR A 205 1.34 -5.90 12.06
C TYR A 205 1.17 -7.26 11.37
N ILE A 206 1.56 -8.34 12.06
CA ILE A 206 1.47 -9.71 11.55
C ILE A 206 0.02 -10.06 11.24
N CYS A 207 -0.91 -9.69 12.14
CA CYS A 207 -2.34 -9.89 11.90
C CYS A 207 -2.83 -9.10 10.69
N ILE A 208 -2.43 -7.83 10.53
CA ILE A 208 -2.81 -7.01 9.36
C ILE A 208 -2.30 -7.65 8.06
N VAL A 209 -1.02 -8.03 8.00
CA VAL A 209 -0.44 -8.67 6.81
C VAL A 209 -1.15 -9.99 6.49
N HIS A 210 -1.44 -10.80 7.50
CA HIS A 210 -2.16 -12.06 7.34
C HIS A 210 -3.60 -11.85 6.83
N LEU A 211 -4.34 -10.89 7.39
CA LEU A 211 -5.70 -10.58 6.95
C LEU A 211 -5.78 -10.02 5.53
N LEU A 212 -4.70 -9.42 5.04
CA LEU A 212 -4.62 -8.86 3.70
C LEU A 212 -3.98 -9.82 2.70
N HIS A 213 -3.37 -10.93 3.14
CA HIS A 213 -2.80 -11.95 2.28
C HIS A 213 -3.90 -12.52 1.37
N TYR A 214 -3.60 -12.67 0.07
CA TYR A 214 -4.56 -13.02 -0.98
C TYR A 214 -5.66 -11.99 -1.31
N ALA A 215 -5.66 -10.79 -0.73
CA ALA A 215 -6.59 -9.76 -1.20
C ALA A 215 -6.33 -9.43 -2.68
N GLU A 216 -7.41 -9.23 -3.43
CA GLU A 216 -7.41 -9.09 -4.89
C GLU A 216 -7.80 -7.67 -5.32
N PHE A 217 -7.15 -7.22 -6.39
CA PHE A 217 -7.47 -5.96 -7.06
C PHE A 217 -7.72 -6.22 -8.54
N GLU A 218 -8.83 -5.68 -9.03
CA GLU A 218 -9.14 -5.68 -10.45
C GLU A 218 -8.53 -4.44 -11.11
N MET A 219 -7.54 -4.65 -11.96
CA MET A 219 -6.89 -3.59 -12.74
C MET A 219 -7.77 -3.13 -13.90
N TRP A 220 -7.45 -1.96 -14.46
CA TRP A 220 -8.21 -1.37 -15.58
C TRP A 220 -8.26 -2.25 -16.85
N ASP A 221 -7.33 -3.20 -17.00
CA ASP A 221 -7.27 -4.15 -18.12
C ASP A 221 -7.81 -5.55 -17.73
N ASN A 222 -8.64 -5.62 -16.68
CA ASN A 222 -9.25 -6.83 -16.11
C ASN A 222 -8.26 -7.85 -15.55
N LYS A 223 -6.98 -7.50 -15.40
CA LYS A 223 -6.02 -8.34 -14.70
C LYS A 223 -6.27 -8.28 -13.20
N ILE A 224 -6.12 -9.43 -12.55
CA ILE A 224 -6.24 -9.53 -11.11
C ILE A 224 -4.85 -9.47 -10.49
N ALA A 225 -4.58 -8.40 -9.75
CA ALA A 225 -3.44 -8.36 -8.86
C ALA A 225 -3.80 -9.01 -7.53
N LYS A 226 -2.83 -9.66 -6.88
CA LYS A 226 -3.03 -10.31 -5.60
C LYS A 226 -1.98 -9.87 -4.60
N LEU A 227 -2.38 -9.64 -3.36
CA LEU A 227 -1.43 -9.46 -2.26
C LEU A 227 -0.82 -10.79 -1.85
N ARG A 228 0.47 -10.74 -1.54
CA ARG A 228 1.29 -11.86 -1.12
C ARG A 228 2.16 -11.44 0.04
N MET A 229 2.09 -12.24 1.08
CA MET A 229 3.00 -12.17 2.20
C MET A 229 4.36 -12.73 1.77
N SER A 230 5.43 -12.07 2.17
CA SER A 230 6.78 -12.60 2.03
C SER A 230 7.65 -12.17 3.18
N ILE A 231 8.67 -12.97 3.43
CA ILE A 231 9.70 -12.67 4.43
C ILE A 231 10.99 -12.42 3.67
N LYS A 232 11.56 -11.24 3.91
CA LYS A 232 12.84 -10.81 3.36
C LYS A 232 13.90 -10.86 4.43
N ASN A 233 15.12 -11.16 4.04
CA ASN A 233 16.28 -11.03 4.92
C ASN A 233 17.03 -9.73 4.60
N LYS A 234 17.35 -8.93 5.62
CA LYS A 234 18.21 -7.75 5.40
C LYS A 234 19.61 -8.27 5.07
N GLU A 235 20.22 -7.77 4.01
CA GLU A 235 21.55 -8.17 3.54
C GLU A 235 22.53 -8.55 4.67
N GLN A 236 23.02 -9.80 4.60
CA GLN A 236 24.14 -10.51 5.24
C GLN A 236 24.57 -10.25 6.71
N ASN A 237 24.18 -9.17 7.39
CA ASN A 237 24.71 -8.81 8.72
C ASN A 237 23.65 -8.62 9.81
N GLN A 238 22.35 -8.72 9.50
CA GLN A 238 21.28 -8.61 10.49
C GLN A 238 20.33 -9.80 10.33
N ASN A 239 20.51 -10.85 11.14
CA ASN A 239 19.67 -12.06 11.21
C ASN A 239 18.21 -11.79 11.68
N ASN A 240 17.62 -10.67 11.26
CA ASN A 240 16.27 -10.27 11.62
C ASN A 240 15.39 -10.30 10.37
N PRO A 241 14.74 -11.44 10.08
CA PRO A 241 13.75 -11.50 9.01
C PRO A 241 12.65 -10.48 9.25
N PHE A 242 12.21 -9.83 8.18
CA PHE A 242 11.13 -8.86 8.22
C PHE A 242 9.99 -9.27 7.28
N LEU A 243 8.77 -9.05 7.77
CA LEU A 243 7.54 -9.39 7.07
C LEU A 243 7.14 -8.22 6.16
N HIS A 244 6.85 -8.52 4.91
CA HIS A 244 6.31 -7.54 3.99
C HIS A 244 5.10 -8.10 3.25
N LEU A 245 4.22 -7.20 2.84
CA LEU A 245 3.11 -7.51 1.97
C LEU A 245 3.40 -6.83 0.64
N PHE A 246 3.61 -7.64 -0.40
CA PHE A 246 3.78 -7.14 -1.76
C PHE A 246 2.60 -7.56 -2.60
N MET A 247 2.45 -6.90 -3.73
CA MET A 247 1.42 -7.17 -4.71
C MET A 247 2.06 -7.83 -5.91
N GLU A 248 1.42 -8.88 -6.43
CA GLU A 248 1.78 -9.54 -7.67
C GLU A 248 0.73 -9.28 -8.73
N ILE A 249 1.16 -8.77 -9.89
CA ILE A 249 0.29 -8.59 -11.05
C ILE A 249 0.81 -9.47 -12.19
N PRO A 250 -0.02 -10.38 -12.75
CA PRO A 250 0.40 -11.20 -13.87
C PRO A 250 0.70 -10.31 -15.08
N TYR A 251 1.91 -10.42 -15.61
CA TYR A 251 2.38 -9.66 -16.77
C TYR A 251 2.66 -10.62 -17.94
N ASN A 252 1.74 -10.64 -18.90
CA ASN A 252 1.68 -11.54 -20.06
C ASN A 252 1.52 -13.04 -19.71
N GLU A 253 1.19 -13.86 -20.71
CA GLU A 253 1.07 -15.33 -20.58
C GLU A 253 2.38 -16.02 -20.13
N LYS A 254 3.51 -15.29 -20.15
CA LYS A 254 4.86 -15.80 -19.90
C LYS A 254 5.30 -15.81 -18.42
N LYS A 255 4.36 -15.78 -17.45
CA LYS A 255 4.64 -15.87 -16.00
C LYS A 255 5.58 -14.78 -15.44
N VAL A 256 5.68 -13.61 -16.09
CA VAL A 256 6.39 -12.47 -15.49
C VAL A 256 5.43 -11.83 -14.48
N TRP A 257 5.92 -11.51 -13.29
CA TRP A 257 5.12 -10.87 -12.26
C TRP A 257 5.67 -9.47 -12.01
N PHE A 258 4.81 -8.46 -12.16
CA PHE A 258 5.13 -7.15 -11.59
C PHE A 258 4.91 -7.25 -10.08
N SER A 259 5.98 -7.06 -9.32
CA SER A 259 5.95 -7.05 -7.86
C SER A 259 6.17 -5.64 -7.31
N TRP A 260 5.32 -5.19 -6.39
CA TRP A 260 5.48 -3.91 -5.72
C TRP A 260 5.13 -4.01 -4.23
N ASP A 261 5.87 -3.32 -3.37
CA ASP A 261 5.56 -3.32 -1.94
C ASP A 261 4.20 -2.63 -1.71
N PHE A 262 3.29 -3.34 -1.04
CA PHE A 262 2.00 -2.81 -0.65
C PHE A 262 2.08 -2.22 0.76
N ILE A 263 2.57 -3.02 1.72
CA ILE A 263 2.89 -2.57 3.07
C ILE A 263 4.31 -3.03 3.39
N TYR A 264 5.14 -2.09 3.82
CA TYR A 264 6.49 -2.35 4.32
C TYR A 264 6.61 -1.97 5.79
N SER A 265 7.21 -2.85 6.60
CA SER A 265 7.58 -2.56 7.98
C SER A 265 8.83 -3.33 8.38
N GLU A 266 9.68 -2.72 9.19
CA GLU A 266 10.84 -3.37 9.81
C GLU A 266 10.43 -4.18 11.06
N CYS A 267 9.30 -4.89 10.98
CA CYS A 267 8.81 -5.73 12.07
C CYS A 267 9.78 -6.89 12.28
N ASN A 268 10.47 -6.91 13.42
CA ASN A 268 11.40 -7.99 13.75
C ASN A 268 10.62 -9.29 14.03
N LEU A 269 10.77 -10.28 13.15
CA LEU A 269 10.08 -11.57 13.26
C LEU A 269 10.84 -12.64 14.04
N SER A 270 12.05 -12.37 14.56
CA SER A 270 12.88 -13.38 15.23
C SER A 270 12.15 -14.11 16.38
N LYS A 271 11.25 -13.41 17.08
CA LYS A 271 10.41 -13.99 18.14
C LYS A 271 9.10 -14.61 17.63
N HIS A 272 8.69 -14.27 16.42
CA HIS A 272 7.42 -14.67 15.81
C HIS A 272 7.57 -15.85 14.85
N ILE A 273 8.79 -16.28 14.57
CA ILE A 273 9.08 -17.45 13.75
C ILE A 273 9.53 -18.59 14.67
N GLU A 274 9.21 -19.83 14.30
CA GLU A 274 9.75 -20.99 15.00
C GLU A 274 11.23 -21.20 14.67
N LYS A 275 12.04 -21.59 15.67
CA LYS A 275 13.49 -21.79 15.48
C LYS A 275 13.77 -22.74 14.32
N GLU A 276 12.97 -23.79 14.20
CA GLU A 276 13.07 -24.77 13.13
C GLU A 276 12.82 -24.17 11.75
N GLN A 277 12.06 -23.08 11.64
CA GLN A 277 11.78 -22.41 10.36
C GLN A 277 12.77 -21.29 10.05
N LEU A 278 13.66 -20.92 10.97
CA LEU A 278 14.61 -19.82 10.75
C LEU A 278 15.49 -20.01 9.51
N HIS A 279 15.85 -21.26 9.20
CA HIS A 279 16.66 -21.60 8.02
C HIS A 279 15.99 -21.24 6.68
N LEU A 280 14.65 -21.20 6.64
CA LEU A 280 13.89 -20.81 5.45
C LEU A 280 14.15 -19.35 5.06
N PHE A 281 14.55 -18.52 6.03
CA PHE A 281 14.74 -17.08 5.85
C PHE A 281 16.18 -16.69 5.58
N ASN A 282 17.03 -17.64 5.20
CA ASN A 282 18.33 -17.33 4.60
C ASN A 282 18.20 -16.78 3.16
N LYS A 283 16.99 -16.83 2.60
CA LYS A 283 16.62 -16.29 1.30
C LYS A 283 15.28 -15.56 1.43
N ASP A 284 14.97 -14.76 0.42
CA ASP A 284 13.64 -14.15 0.30
C ASP A 284 12.63 -15.22 -0.12
N ILE A 285 11.60 -15.43 0.69
CA ILE A 285 10.56 -16.43 0.41
C ILE A 285 9.19 -15.79 0.27
N LYS A 286 8.43 -16.23 -0.73
CA LYS A 286 7.01 -15.91 -0.90
C LYS A 286 6.20 -16.94 -0.16
N ILE A 287 5.40 -16.48 0.80
CA ILE A 287 4.53 -17.36 1.58
C ILE A 287 3.27 -17.60 0.75
N GLU A 288 3.04 -18.86 0.38
CA GLU A 288 1.75 -19.26 -0.17
C GLU A 288 0.77 -19.44 0.98
N THR A 289 1.12 -20.30 1.95
CA THR A 289 0.21 -20.59 3.06
C THR A 289 0.91 -20.44 4.39
N ALA A 290 0.27 -19.77 5.36
CA ALA A 290 0.75 -19.66 6.73
C ALA A 290 -0.41 -19.63 7.72
N SER A 291 -0.16 -20.20 8.89
CA SER A 291 -1.08 -20.14 10.03
C SER A 291 -0.50 -19.28 11.15
N LEU A 292 -1.37 -18.54 11.84
CA LEU A 292 -1.02 -17.80 13.05
C LEU A 292 -1.54 -18.56 14.29
N TYR A 293 -0.73 -18.64 15.34
CA TYR A 293 -1.10 -19.24 16.63
C TYR A 293 -0.31 -18.58 17.75
N ARG A 294 -0.72 -18.74 19.02
CA ARG A 294 0.10 -18.36 20.17
C ARG A 294 0.77 -19.60 20.76
N ASN A 295 2.05 -19.52 21.07
CA ASN A 295 2.74 -20.60 21.78
C ASN A 295 2.37 -20.61 23.28
N GLU A 296 2.92 -21.55 24.05
CA GLU A 296 2.69 -21.66 25.50
C GLU A 296 3.06 -20.41 26.30
N GLN A 297 3.93 -19.55 25.75
CA GLN A 297 4.34 -18.28 26.35
C GLN A 297 3.43 -17.11 25.94
N GLY A 298 2.37 -17.37 25.17
CA GLY A 298 1.45 -16.35 24.65
C GLY A 298 2.01 -15.53 23.49
N ILE A 299 3.17 -15.88 22.94
CA ILE A 299 3.80 -15.15 21.81
C ILE A 299 3.11 -15.56 20.52
N LEU A 300 2.65 -14.58 19.72
CA LEU A 300 2.11 -14.84 18.39
C LEU A 300 3.22 -15.39 17.46
N LYS A 301 2.96 -16.53 16.86
CA LYS A 301 3.83 -17.25 15.94
C LYS A 301 3.23 -17.30 14.55
N ILE A 302 4.10 -17.24 13.54
CA ILE A 302 3.82 -17.50 12.13
C ILE A 302 4.41 -18.87 11.84
N LYS A 303 3.56 -19.83 11.49
CA LYS A 303 4.00 -21.11 10.92
C LYS A 303 3.81 -21.05 9.41
N VAL A 304 4.92 -21.01 8.68
CA VAL A 304 4.92 -21.13 7.22
C VAL A 304 4.58 -22.57 6.87
N ILE A 305 3.52 -22.78 6.10
CA ILE A 305 3.04 -24.11 5.68
C ILE A 305 3.54 -24.41 4.27
N ASP A 306 3.47 -23.43 3.37
CA ASP A 306 3.91 -23.55 1.98
C ASP A 306 4.55 -22.23 1.50
N TYR A 307 5.60 -22.33 0.69
CA TYR A 307 6.36 -21.19 0.21
C TYR A 307 7.06 -21.46 -1.13
N LYS A 308 7.44 -20.38 -1.81
CA LYS A 308 8.32 -20.40 -2.99
C LYS A 308 9.53 -19.52 -2.73
N GLU A 309 10.72 -19.97 -3.14
CA GLU A 309 11.89 -19.10 -3.19
C GLU A 309 11.65 -18.02 -4.26
N SER A 310 11.98 -16.76 -3.93
CA SER A 310 11.80 -15.60 -4.82
C SER A 310 12.85 -15.55 -5.92
#